data_AF-A0A264W1K3-F1
#
_entry.id   AF-A0A264W1K3-F1
#
_cell.length_a   1.000
_cell.length_b   1.000
_cell.length_c   1.000
_cell.angle_alpha   90.00
_cell.angle_beta   90.00
_cell.angle_gamma   90.00
#
_symmetry.space_group_name_H-M   'P 1'
#
loop_
_entity.id
_entity.type
_entity.pdbx_description
1 polymer ?
#
loop_
_entity_poly.entity_id
_entity_poly.type
_entity_poly.pdbx_seq_one_letter_code
_entity_poly.pdbx_strand_id
1 'polypeptide(L)'
;NTKAEETLADRDQIFTYNVKTSVPTDVSSFSVSDTLESVLDYAGSASAILNGQALDASQIKVEGQTITLTLTKEQVKANGGQAVELSFTAKIKAGA
;
A
#
# COMPACT_ATOMS: atom_id res chain seq x y z
N ASN A 1 8.34 -9.25 -0.23
CA ASN A 1 9.08 -10.52 -0.39
C ASN A 1 9.66 -10.43 -1.78
N THR A 2 10.97 -10.35 -1.98
CA THR A 2 11.61 -10.10 -3.29
C THR A 2 11.53 -11.29 -4.26
N LYS A 3 10.37 -11.98 -4.30
CA LYS A 3 10.10 -13.17 -5.12
C LYS A 3 9.12 -12.82 -6.24
N ALA A 4 9.37 -13.32 -7.44
CA ALA A 4 8.48 -13.16 -8.59
C ALA A 4 7.24 -14.07 -8.51
N GLU A 5 7.36 -15.19 -7.79
CA GLU A 5 6.31 -16.17 -7.56
C GLU A 5 6.41 -16.71 -6.13
N GLU A 6 5.31 -17.26 -5.62
CA GLU A 6 5.34 -18.00 -4.36
C GLU A 6 4.42 -19.20 -4.40
N THR A 7 4.91 -20.33 -3.89
CA THR A 7 4.10 -21.54 -3.72
C THR A 7 3.37 -21.46 -2.39
N LEU A 8 2.05 -21.59 -2.43
CA LEU A 8 1.21 -21.60 -1.24
C LEU A 8 1.55 -22.80 -0.37
N ALA A 9 1.93 -22.54 0.89
CA ALA A 9 2.02 -23.58 1.91
C ALA A 9 0.62 -23.96 2.40
N ASP A 10 -0.26 -22.96 2.53
CA ASP A 10 -1.65 -23.08 2.98
C ASP A 10 -2.56 -22.16 2.17
N ARG A 11 -3.83 -22.54 1.99
CA ARG A 11 -4.81 -21.71 1.25
C ARG A 11 -5.09 -20.37 1.91
N ASP A 12 -4.97 -20.31 3.24
CA ASP A 12 -5.22 -19.09 4.04
C ASP A 12 -3.95 -18.25 4.27
N GLN A 13 -2.85 -18.56 3.57
CA GLN A 13 -1.59 -17.84 3.73
C GLN A 13 -1.77 -16.34 3.42
N ILE A 14 -1.36 -15.51 4.38
CA ILE A 14 -1.38 -14.05 4.25
C ILE A 14 -0.03 -13.60 3.70
N PHE A 15 -0.08 -12.72 2.70
CA PHE A 15 1.08 -12.10 2.08
C PHE A 15 1.10 -10.60 2.36
N THR A 16 2.30 -10.06 2.57
CA THR A 16 2.51 -8.61 2.69
C THR A 16 3.02 -8.05 1.37
N TYR A 17 2.25 -7.13 0.81
CA TYR A 17 2.59 -6.35 -0.37
C TYR A 17 3.22 -5.02 0.06
N ASN A 18 4.21 -4.55 -0.69
CA ASN A 18 4.92 -3.32 -0.40
C ASN A 18 5.07 -2.51 -1.68
N VAL A 19 4.46 -1.33 -1.73
CA VAL A 19 4.61 -0.35 -2.79
C VAL A 19 5.61 0.69 -2.32
N LYS A 20 6.69 0.90 -3.08
CA LYS A 20 7.72 1.90 -2.79
C LYS A 20 7.80 2.91 -3.91
N THR A 21 7.71 4.18 -3.55
CA THR A 21 7.79 5.31 -4.49
C THR A 21 8.40 6.52 -3.79
N SER A 22 8.46 7.67 -4.46
CA SER A 22 8.84 8.94 -3.87
C SER A 22 7.82 10.02 -4.19
N VAL A 23 7.72 11.02 -3.31
CA VAL A 23 6.89 12.20 -3.57
C VAL A 23 7.52 13.01 -4.71
N PRO A 24 6.79 13.33 -5.79
CA PRO A 24 7.30 14.21 -6.83
C PRO A 24 7.65 15.60 -6.30
N THR A 25 8.60 16.29 -6.93
CA THR A 25 8.86 17.70 -6.62
C THR A 25 7.80 18.60 -7.26
N ASP A 26 7.54 19.76 -6.65
CA ASP A 26 6.67 20.83 -7.19
C ASP A 26 5.20 20.43 -7.46
N VAL A 27 4.66 19.49 -6.68
CA VAL A 27 3.24 19.10 -6.75
C VAL A 27 2.45 19.60 -5.54
N SER A 28 1.13 19.75 -5.70
CA SER A 28 0.22 20.21 -4.64
C SER A 28 -0.56 19.08 -3.96
N SER A 29 -0.60 17.90 -4.57
CA SER A 29 -1.28 16.69 -4.09
C SER A 29 -0.55 15.44 -4.56
N PHE A 30 -0.58 14.38 -3.76
CA PHE A 30 -0.01 13.09 -4.12
C PHE A 30 -0.79 11.95 -3.45
N SER A 31 -1.00 10.88 -4.21
CA SER A 31 -1.64 9.65 -3.73
C SER A 31 -1.00 8.43 -4.37
N VAL A 32 -0.96 7.32 -3.64
CA VAL A 32 -0.52 6.01 -4.11
C VAL A 32 -1.73 5.09 -4.10
N SER A 33 -2.00 4.39 -5.20
CA SER A 33 -3.12 3.45 -5.30
C SER A 33 -2.65 2.12 -5.85
N ASP A 34 -3.15 1.04 -5.27
CA ASP A 34 -2.94 -0.34 -5.72
C ASP A 34 -4.30 -1.05 -5.77
N THR A 35 -4.50 -1.92 -6.76
CA THR A 35 -5.73 -2.71 -6.90
C THR A 35 -5.34 -4.18 -6.91
N LEU A 36 -5.83 -4.90 -5.91
CA LEU A 36 -5.63 -6.34 -5.81
C LEU A 36 -6.30 -7.04 -7.00
N GLU A 37 -5.59 -8.04 -7.54
CA GLU A 37 -6.14 -8.96 -8.54
C GLU A 37 -7.39 -9.67 -8.01
N SER A 38 -8.32 -10.02 -8.91
CA SER A 38 -9.63 -10.59 -8.55
C SER A 38 -9.61 -11.89 -7.73
N VAL A 39 -8.47 -12.57 -7.72
CA VAL A 39 -8.21 -13.81 -6.96
C VAL A 39 -7.69 -13.55 -5.56
N LEU A 40 -7.51 -12.29 -5.15
CA LEU A 40 -6.99 -11.87 -3.85
C LEU A 40 -8.04 -11.10 -3.05
N ASP A 41 -8.09 -11.35 -1.75
CA ASP A 41 -8.86 -10.58 -0.78
C ASP A 41 -7.91 -9.76 0.11
N TYR A 42 -8.29 -8.52 0.43
CA TYR A 42 -7.62 -7.72 1.45
C TYR A 42 -7.69 -8.43 2.81
N ALA A 43 -6.55 -8.61 3.46
CA ALA A 43 -6.42 -9.38 4.70
C ALA A 43 -6.43 -8.52 5.97
N GLY A 44 -6.88 -7.27 5.88
CA GLY A 44 -7.26 -6.46 7.04
C GLY A 44 -6.21 -5.48 7.56
N SER A 45 -4.97 -5.50 7.06
CA SER A 45 -3.90 -4.61 7.54
C SER A 45 -3.35 -3.73 6.43
N ALA A 46 -3.21 -2.43 6.70
CA ALA A 46 -2.49 -1.49 5.86
C ALA A 46 -1.76 -0.45 6.72
N SER A 47 -0.57 -0.06 6.30
CA SER A 47 0.25 0.96 6.94
C SER A 47 1.07 1.73 5.91
N ALA A 48 1.48 2.94 6.25
CA ALA A 48 2.31 3.75 5.37
C ALA A 48 3.41 4.49 6.14
N ILE A 49 4.52 4.71 5.45
CA ILE A 49 5.68 5.44 5.94
C ILE A 49 6.03 6.52 4.92
N LEU A 50 6.23 7.75 5.39
CA LEU A 50 6.73 8.89 4.63
C LEU A 50 8.04 9.36 5.26
N ASN A 51 9.12 9.39 4.49
CA ASN A 51 10.43 9.86 4.98
C ASN A 51 10.86 9.15 6.29
N GLY A 52 10.64 7.84 6.37
CA GLY A 52 10.95 7.04 7.57
C GLY A 52 9.99 7.22 8.76
N GLN A 53 8.96 8.07 8.64
CA GLN A 53 7.97 8.31 9.69
C GLN A 53 6.64 7.63 9.35
N ALA A 54 6.04 6.95 10.32
CA ALA A 54 4.73 6.32 10.14
C ALA A 54 3.64 7.38 9.93
N LEU A 55 2.75 7.12 8.98
CA LEU A 55 1.58 7.94 8.71
C LEU A 55 0.35 7.43 9.48
N ASP A 56 -0.64 8.30 9.63
CA ASP A 56 -1.91 7.93 10.23
C ASP A 56 -2.69 6.97 9.32
N ALA A 57 -3.22 5.89 9.88
CA ALA A 57 -3.95 4.88 9.12
C ALA A 57 -5.24 5.42 8.46
N SER A 58 -5.82 6.51 8.98
CA SER A 58 -6.99 7.17 8.37
C SER A 58 -6.68 7.81 7.01
N GLN A 59 -5.41 8.00 6.67
CA GLN A 59 -4.99 8.44 5.34
C GLN A 59 -5.03 7.32 4.29
N ILE A 60 -5.23 6.07 4.72
CA ILE A 60 -5.37 4.91 3.85
C ILE A 60 -6.85 4.54 3.75
N LYS A 61 -7.35 4.53 2.53
CA LYS A 61 -8.71 4.11 2.21
C LYS A 61 -8.68 2.76 1.51
N VAL A 62 -9.57 1.86 1.92
CA VAL A 62 -9.77 0.57 1.24
C VAL A 62 -11.21 0.53 0.73
N GLU A 63 -11.36 0.46 -0.60
CA GLU A 63 -12.65 0.40 -1.29
C GLU A 63 -12.68 -0.82 -2.20
N GLY A 64 -13.39 -1.87 -1.77
CA GLY A 64 -13.35 -3.15 -2.45
C GLY A 64 -11.93 -3.72 -2.44
N GLN A 65 -11.32 -3.83 -3.62
CA GLN A 65 -9.96 -4.37 -3.82
C GLN A 65 -8.91 -3.28 -3.99
N THR A 66 -9.31 -2.00 -3.97
CA THR A 66 -8.41 -0.87 -4.19
C THR A 66 -7.99 -0.25 -2.86
N ILE A 67 -6.69 -0.17 -2.63
CA ILE A 67 -6.05 0.44 -1.48
C ILE A 67 -5.43 1.76 -1.95
N THR A 68 -5.79 2.87 -1.31
CA THR A 68 -5.31 4.21 -1.67
C THR A 68 -4.77 4.93 -0.45
N LEU A 69 -3.50 5.32 -0.49
CA LEU A 69 -2.89 6.27 0.44
C LEU A 69 -2.97 7.68 -0.15
N THR A 70 -3.48 8.65 0.62
CA THR A 70 -3.47 10.07 0.23
C THR A 70 -2.64 10.88 1.21
N LEU A 71 -1.62 11.60 0.71
CA LEU A 71 -0.83 12.51 1.54
C LEU A 71 -1.56 13.85 1.72
N THR A 72 -1.43 14.46 2.90
CA THR A 72 -1.94 15.81 3.13
C THR A 72 -1.13 16.83 2.34
N LYS A 73 -1.70 18.01 2.11
CA LYS A 73 -1.02 19.09 1.40
C LYS A 73 0.29 19.51 2.08
N GLU A 74 0.32 19.49 3.41
CA GLU A 74 1.49 19.81 4.23
C GLU A 74 2.57 18.75 4.05
N GLN A 75 2.20 17.47 4.07
CA GLN A 75 3.11 16.36 3.85
C GLN A 75 3.74 16.43 2.45
N VAL A 76 2.94 16.68 1.40
CA VAL A 76 3.44 16.79 0.03
C VAL A 76 4.47 17.91 -0.10
N LYS A 77 4.17 19.10 0.42
CA LYS A 77 5.08 20.25 0.35
C LYS A 77 6.39 20.03 1.10
N ALA A 78 6.34 19.34 2.25
CA ALA A 78 7.50 19.14 3.10
C ALA A 78 8.41 17.98 2.64
N ASN A 79 7.92 17.08 1.78
CA ASN A 79 8.57 15.81 1.51
C ASN A 79 8.88 15.55 0.03
N GLY A 80 8.97 16.60 -0.81
CA GLY A 80 9.40 16.45 -2.21
C GLY A 80 10.72 15.67 -2.32
N GLY A 81 10.73 14.63 -3.15
CA GLY A 81 11.86 13.71 -3.33
C GLY A 81 12.01 12.62 -2.26
N GLN A 82 11.24 12.67 -1.17
CA GLN A 82 11.33 11.69 -0.08
C GLN A 82 10.56 10.41 -0.39
N ALA A 83 10.99 9.32 0.23
CA ALA A 83 10.40 7.99 0.05
C ALA A 83 9.00 7.88 0.69
N VAL A 84 8.13 7.16 -0.01
CA VAL A 84 6.82 6.71 0.45
C VAL A 84 6.78 5.19 0.35
N GLU A 85 6.46 4.53 1.45
CA GLU A 85 6.23 3.08 1.50
C GLU A 85 4.79 2.83 1.95
N LEU A 86 4.01 2.12 1.13
CA LEU A 86 2.68 1.62 1.47
C LEU A 86 2.76 0.09 1.60
N SER A 87 2.37 -0.43 2.75
CA SER A 87 2.33 -1.87 3.02
C SER A 87 0.90 -2.30 3.31
N PHE A 88 0.46 -3.41 2.73
CA PHE A 88 -0.84 -4.00 3.05
C PHE A 88 -0.82 -5.51 2.94
N THR A 89 -1.76 -6.17 3.62
CA THR A 89 -1.89 -7.62 3.60
C THR A 89 -2.99 -8.07 2.65
N ALA A 90 -2.74 -9.16 1.93
CA ALA A 90 -3.75 -9.84 1.13
C ALA A 90 -3.59 -11.36 1.23
N LYS A 91 -4.63 -12.09 0.87
CA LYS A 91 -4.66 -13.55 0.82
C LYS A 91 -5.40 -14.02 -0.42
N ILE A 92 -5.21 -15.28 -0.80
CA ILE A 92 -5.99 -15.88 -1.88
C ILE A 92 -7.47 -15.92 -1.46
N LYS A 93 -8.34 -15.53 -2.37
CA LYS A 93 -9.78 -15.55 -2.17
C LYS A 93 -10.29 -16.98 -2.01
N ALA A 94 -11.24 -17.16 -1.09
CA ALA A 94 -11.85 -18.47 -0.88
C ALA A 94 -12.54 -18.93 -2.17
N GLY A 95 -12.15 -20.12 -2.68
CA GLY A 95 -12.71 -20.68 -3.91
C GLY A 95 -12.16 -20.12 -5.22
N ALA A 96 -11.12 -19.28 -5.18
CA ALA A 96 -10.31 -18.96 -6.36
C ALA A 96 -9.50 -20.17 -6.88
#